data_AF-A0A7Y2T8K3-F1
#
_entry.id   AF-A0A7Y2T8K3-F1
#
_cell.length_a   1.000
_cell.length_b   1.000
_cell.length_c   1.000
_cell.angle_alpha   90.00
_cell.angle_beta   90.00
_cell.angle_gamma   90.00
#
_symmetry.space_group_name_H-M   'P 1'
#
loop_
_entity.id
_entity.type
_entity.pdbx_description
1 polymer ?
#
loop_
_entity_poly.entity_id
_entity_poly.type
_entity_poly.pdbx_seq_one_letter_code
_entity_poly.pdbx_strand_id
1 'polypeptide(L)'
;MKTIVTKLSVVAATAIALMITSCGDNNSASSAPDTPDTPDSLTDELLVKMDQLVEAIASAKDKESAEKAAETIDAIGDDFSAIAQRLGALDEPSEDVKKQLDEKMNKAMEANQDKMMAAMQAISSNQDGMAIIGQAMQAFGDKMKDSEAIFKKFGAK
;
A
#
# COMPACT_ATOMS: atom_id res chain seq x y z
N MET A 1 34.44 49.55 1.77
CA MET A 1 33.64 50.44 0.90
C MET A 1 33.98 50.14 -0.55
N LYS A 2 32.97 50.21 -1.42
CA LYS A 2 32.93 50.02 -2.90
C LYS A 2 32.81 48.57 -3.42
N THR A 3 31.61 47.96 -3.48
CA THR A 3 30.48 47.95 -4.47
C THR A 3 30.67 47.17 -5.79
N ILE A 4 29.59 46.47 -6.21
CA ILE A 4 29.04 46.33 -7.60
C ILE A 4 29.68 45.25 -8.51
N VAL A 5 29.02 44.35 -9.26
CA VAL A 5 27.63 43.83 -9.42
C VAL A 5 27.71 42.48 -10.21
N THR A 6 26.66 41.64 -10.07
CA THR A 6 25.93 40.86 -11.11
C THR A 6 26.68 40.15 -12.24
N LYS A 7 26.46 38.83 -12.38
CA LYS A 7 25.90 38.22 -13.61
C LYS A 7 25.07 36.95 -13.31
N LEU A 8 23.77 37.07 -13.58
CA LEU A 8 22.85 36.01 -13.94
C LEU A 8 23.37 35.27 -15.18
N SER A 9 23.22 33.95 -15.24
CA SER A 9 23.10 33.22 -16.51
C SER A 9 22.21 31.99 -16.31
N VAL A 10 20.97 32.14 -16.76
CA VAL A 10 20.07 31.05 -17.13
C VAL A 10 20.47 30.62 -18.54
N VAL A 11 20.78 29.35 -18.75
CA VAL A 11 20.66 28.69 -20.06
C VAL A 11 20.11 27.29 -19.85
N ALA A 12 18.90 27.09 -20.35
CA ALA A 12 18.28 25.80 -20.59
C ALA A 12 18.87 25.16 -21.86
N ALA A 13 19.09 23.85 -21.86
CA ALA A 13 19.01 23.02 -23.07
C ALA A 13 19.01 21.53 -22.70
N THR A 14 17.87 20.91 -22.94
CA THR A 14 17.61 19.49 -23.05
C THR A 14 18.55 18.82 -24.06
N ALA A 15 19.13 17.68 -23.70
CA ALA A 15 19.61 16.70 -24.67
C ALA A 15 19.37 15.28 -24.13
N ILE A 16 18.33 14.66 -24.68
CA ILE A 16 18.04 13.23 -24.57
C ILE A 16 19.14 12.48 -25.33
N ALA A 17 19.80 11.53 -24.67
CA ALA A 17 20.56 10.48 -25.32
C ALA A 17 20.04 9.13 -24.81
N LEU A 18 19.18 8.51 -25.63
CA LEU A 18 18.81 7.11 -25.56
C LEU A 18 19.99 6.24 -26.04
N MET A 19 19.99 4.99 -25.56
CA MET A 19 20.74 3.81 -26.01
C MET A 19 21.98 3.44 -25.19
N ILE A 20 21.78 2.61 -24.16
CA ILE A 20 22.69 1.48 -23.91
C ILE A 20 21.84 0.20 -23.79
N THR A 21 22.05 -0.66 -24.77
CA THR A 21 21.56 -2.02 -24.90
C THR A 21 22.38 -2.98 -24.01
N SER A 22 21.70 -4.01 -23.49
CA SER A 22 22.21 -5.37 -23.26
C SER A 22 22.77 -5.77 -21.87
N CYS A 23 22.09 -6.80 -21.33
CA CYS A 23 22.51 -7.88 -20.42
C CYS A 23 22.96 -7.57 -18.99
N GLY A 24 22.23 -8.16 -18.03
CA GLY A 24 22.74 -8.47 -16.70
C GLY A 24 21.64 -8.72 -15.68
N ASP A 25 21.45 -9.97 -15.28
CA ASP A 25 20.59 -10.46 -14.20
C ASP A 25 20.72 -9.73 -12.84
N ASN A 26 19.62 -9.75 -12.09
CA ASN A 26 19.48 -9.60 -10.63
C ASN A 26 19.82 -8.23 -10.01
N ASN A 27 18.79 -7.43 -9.68
CA ASN A 27 18.40 -7.18 -8.28
C ASN A 27 17.08 -6.39 -8.19
N SER A 28 16.28 -6.72 -7.18
CA SER A 28 15.00 -6.08 -6.85
C SER A 28 15.10 -4.56 -6.75
N ALA A 29 14.36 -3.89 -7.62
CA ALA A 29 13.73 -2.61 -7.33
C ALA A 29 12.37 -2.66 -8.02
N SER A 30 11.36 -3.15 -7.30
CA SER A 30 9.95 -3.01 -7.68
C SER A 30 9.61 -1.53 -7.61
N SER A 31 10.03 -0.78 -8.63
CA SER A 31 9.46 0.52 -8.94
C SER A 31 8.25 0.18 -9.79
N ALA A 32 7.06 0.28 -9.19
CA ALA A 32 5.83 0.25 -9.99
C ALA A 32 6.01 1.27 -11.15
N PRO A 33 5.59 0.93 -12.38
CA PRO A 33 5.68 1.86 -13.50
C PRO A 33 4.99 3.17 -13.13
N ASP A 34 5.48 4.30 -13.66
CA ASP A 34 4.89 5.66 -13.59
C ASP A 34 3.45 5.69 -14.12
N THR A 35 2.56 4.97 -13.46
CA THR A 35 1.13 4.86 -13.78
C THR A 35 0.46 5.98 -13.00
N PRO A 36 -0.25 6.89 -13.68
CA PRO A 36 -0.88 8.00 -12.98
C PRO A 36 -1.86 7.48 -11.92
N ASP A 37 -1.95 8.23 -10.81
CA ASP A 37 -2.92 7.96 -9.76
C ASP A 37 -4.33 8.09 -10.32
N THR A 38 -5.06 6.98 -10.26
CA THR A 38 -6.48 6.89 -10.58
C THR A 38 -7.16 6.10 -9.46
N PRO A 39 -8.48 6.21 -9.29
CA PRO A 39 -9.18 5.40 -8.30
C PRO A 39 -8.92 3.89 -8.50
N ASP A 40 -8.91 3.43 -9.76
CA ASP A 40 -8.69 2.02 -10.10
C ASP A 40 -7.26 1.54 -9.80
N SER A 41 -6.24 2.32 -10.18
CA SER A 41 -4.83 1.96 -9.93
C SER A 41 -4.48 1.98 -8.44
N LEU A 42 -5.02 2.95 -7.69
CA LEU A 42 -4.83 3.01 -6.24
C LEU A 42 -5.60 1.89 -5.53
N THR A 43 -6.75 1.46 -6.06
CA THR A 43 -7.42 0.24 -5.59
C THR A 43 -6.59 -1.01 -5.88
N ASP A 44 -5.93 -1.12 -7.04
CA ASP A 44 -5.01 -2.25 -7.29
C ASP A 44 -3.84 -2.28 -6.29
N GLU A 45 -3.23 -1.12 -6.02
CA GLU A 45 -2.19 -1.02 -5.00
C GLU A 45 -2.73 -1.46 -3.62
N LEU A 46 -3.94 -1.03 -3.26
CA LEU A 46 -4.60 -1.42 -2.01
C LEU A 46 -4.79 -2.93 -1.92
N LEU A 47 -5.20 -3.58 -3.01
CA LEU A 47 -5.38 -5.03 -3.06
C LEU A 47 -4.07 -5.79 -2.86
N VAL A 48 -2.97 -5.31 -3.46
CA VAL A 48 -1.65 -5.88 -3.21
C VAL A 48 -1.30 -5.78 -1.72
N LYS A 49 -1.62 -4.67 -1.07
CA LYS A 49 -1.40 -4.51 0.38
C LYS A 49 -2.29 -5.42 1.23
N MET A 50 -3.52 -5.70 0.80
CA MET A 50 -4.38 -6.70 1.45
C MET A 50 -3.83 -8.11 1.33
N ASP A 51 -3.30 -8.49 0.16
CA ASP A 51 -2.65 -9.79 -0.02
C ASP A 51 -1.44 -9.93 0.91
N GLN A 52 -0.59 -8.89 0.96
CA GLN A 52 0.57 -8.85 1.87
C GLN A 52 0.16 -8.94 3.34
N LEU A 53 -0.97 -8.34 3.72
CA LEU A 53 -1.48 -8.41 5.08
C LEU A 53 -1.83 -9.86 5.47
N VAL A 54 -2.53 -10.56 4.58
CA VAL A 54 -2.90 -11.97 4.79
C VAL A 54 -1.65 -12.85 4.88
N GLU A 55 -0.66 -12.62 4.03
CA GLU A 55 0.62 -13.33 4.06
C GLU A 55 1.41 -13.09 5.36
N ALA A 56 1.43 -11.83 5.85
CA ALA A 56 2.07 -11.49 7.11
C ALA A 56 1.44 -12.27 8.28
N ILE A 57 0.11 -12.29 8.38
CA ILE A 57 -0.60 -13.06 9.41
C ILE A 57 -0.31 -14.56 9.27
N ALA A 58 -0.33 -15.09 8.04
CA ALA A 58 -0.05 -16.51 7.78
C ALA A 58 1.39 -16.93 8.15
N SER A 59 2.32 -15.98 8.17
CA SER A 59 3.72 -16.22 8.55
C SER A 59 3.94 -16.39 10.05
N ALA A 60 3.03 -15.87 10.88
CA ALA A 60 3.13 -15.84 12.34
C ALA A 60 2.80 -17.21 12.97
N LYS A 61 3.76 -18.12 12.96
CA LYS A 61 3.62 -19.50 13.47
C LYS A 61 4.07 -19.65 14.92
N ASP A 62 4.94 -18.77 15.35
CA ASP A 62 5.52 -18.72 16.69
C ASP A 62 5.73 -17.26 17.13
N LYS A 63 6.24 -17.06 18.34
CA LYS A 63 6.45 -15.73 18.89
C LYS A 63 7.38 -14.88 18.02
N GLU A 64 8.51 -15.42 17.59
CA GLU A 64 9.51 -14.68 16.80
C GLU A 64 8.95 -14.27 15.43
N SER A 65 8.28 -15.19 14.76
CA SER A 65 7.62 -14.90 13.47
C SER A 65 6.41 -13.96 13.63
N ALA A 66 5.70 -14.02 14.75
CA ALA A 66 4.62 -13.07 15.06
C ALA A 66 5.15 -11.64 15.29
N GLU A 67 6.30 -11.46 15.93
CA GLU A 67 6.94 -10.14 16.09
C GLU A 67 7.29 -9.54 14.73
N LYS A 68 7.91 -10.32 13.82
CA LYS A 68 8.21 -9.86 12.45
C LYS A 68 6.96 -9.57 11.62
N ALA A 69 5.94 -10.41 11.77
CA ALA A 69 4.65 -10.19 11.13
C ALA A 69 3.98 -8.91 11.65
N ALA A 70 4.06 -8.62 12.96
CA ALA A 70 3.53 -7.39 13.53
C ALA A 70 4.20 -6.13 12.96
N GLU A 71 5.53 -6.13 12.81
CA GLU A 71 6.26 -5.04 12.14
C GLU A 71 5.80 -4.86 10.69
N THR A 72 5.57 -5.97 9.98
CA THR A 72 5.07 -5.95 8.60
C THR A 72 3.65 -5.40 8.52
N ILE A 73 2.76 -5.82 9.44
CA ILE A 73 1.38 -5.32 9.53
C ILE A 73 1.37 -3.81 9.79
N ASP A 74 2.25 -3.32 10.67
CA ASP A 74 2.36 -1.89 10.98
C ASP A 74 2.76 -1.07 9.74
N ALA A 75 3.78 -1.53 9.01
CA ALA A 75 4.22 -0.91 7.75
C ALA A 75 3.14 -0.94 6.67
N ILE A 76 2.38 -2.04 6.55
CA ILE A 76 1.22 -2.12 5.65
C ILE A 76 0.17 -1.07 6.04
N GLY A 77 -0.05 -0.83 7.34
CA GLY A 77 -0.95 0.23 7.80
C GLY A 77 -0.51 1.64 7.36
N ASP A 78 0.80 1.90 7.33
CA ASP A 78 1.36 3.15 6.79
C ASP A 78 1.15 3.25 5.28
N ASP A 79 1.37 2.16 4.54
CA ASP A 79 1.13 2.10 3.09
C ASP A 79 -0.34 2.38 2.76
N PHE A 80 -1.28 1.79 3.50
CA PHE A 80 -2.71 2.08 3.35
C PHE A 80 -3.03 3.55 3.60
N SER A 81 -2.42 4.15 4.63
CA SER A 81 -2.61 5.57 4.93
C SER A 81 -2.07 6.46 3.80
N ALA A 82 -0.93 6.09 3.22
CA ALA A 82 -0.36 6.79 2.07
C ALA A 82 -1.23 6.65 0.80
N ILE A 83 -1.77 5.45 0.53
CA ILE A 83 -2.72 5.21 -0.57
C ILE A 83 -4.00 6.03 -0.34
N ALA A 84 -4.53 6.04 0.88
CA ALA A 84 -5.70 6.84 1.23
C ALA A 84 -5.44 8.33 0.99
N GLN A 85 -4.28 8.87 1.36
CA GLN A 85 -3.94 10.27 1.08
C GLN A 85 -3.91 10.57 -0.42
N ARG A 86 -3.33 9.66 -1.22
CA ARG A 86 -3.31 9.77 -2.70
C ARG A 86 -4.72 9.72 -3.28
N LEU A 87 -5.57 8.79 -2.82
CA LEU A 87 -6.99 8.74 -3.18
C LEU A 87 -7.72 10.03 -2.80
N GLY A 88 -7.48 10.55 -1.59
CA GLY A 88 -8.11 11.76 -1.09
C GLY A 88 -7.80 13.02 -1.92
N ALA A 89 -6.67 13.03 -2.63
CA ALA A 89 -6.27 14.08 -3.54
C ALA A 89 -6.99 14.01 -4.91
N LEU A 90 -7.65 12.89 -5.22
CA LEU A 90 -8.43 12.72 -6.45
C LEU A 90 -9.85 13.27 -6.32
N ASP A 91 -10.41 13.66 -7.45
CA ASP A 91 -11.83 13.99 -7.57
C ASP A 91 -12.70 12.79 -7.19
N GLU A 92 -13.90 13.06 -6.66
CA GLU A 92 -14.86 12.01 -6.36
C GLU A 92 -15.28 11.29 -7.65
N PRO A 93 -15.13 9.96 -7.74
CA PRO A 93 -15.53 9.23 -8.92
C PRO A 93 -17.06 9.16 -9.04
N SER A 94 -17.56 8.84 -10.24
CA SER A 94 -18.99 8.60 -10.43
C SER A 94 -19.45 7.34 -9.67
N GLU A 95 -20.75 7.25 -9.39
CA GLU A 95 -21.33 6.09 -8.69
C GLU A 95 -21.09 4.76 -9.43
N ASP A 96 -21.04 4.76 -10.77
CA ASP A 96 -20.74 3.55 -11.54
C ASP A 96 -19.29 3.09 -11.33
N VAL A 97 -18.34 4.04 -11.23
CA VAL A 97 -16.94 3.71 -10.91
C VAL A 97 -16.84 3.21 -9.47
N LYS A 98 -17.51 3.84 -8.51
CA LYS A 98 -17.53 3.37 -7.11
C LYS A 98 -18.01 1.93 -6.98
N LYS A 99 -19.08 1.56 -7.70
CA LYS A 99 -19.57 0.18 -7.74
C LYS A 99 -18.54 -0.80 -8.30
N GLN A 100 -17.81 -0.41 -9.36
CA GLN A 100 -16.75 -1.24 -9.91
C GLN A 100 -15.61 -1.45 -8.92
N LEU A 101 -15.21 -0.39 -8.20
CA LEU A 101 -14.19 -0.47 -7.15
C LEU A 101 -14.66 -1.37 -6.00
N ASP A 102 -15.90 -1.23 -5.54
CA ASP A 102 -16.47 -2.10 -4.50
C ASP A 102 -16.54 -3.57 -4.93
N GLU A 103 -17.00 -3.85 -6.16
CA GLU A 103 -17.01 -5.22 -6.70
C GLU A 103 -15.60 -5.82 -6.75
N LYS A 104 -14.60 -5.01 -7.12
CA LYS A 104 -13.19 -5.41 -7.16
C LYS A 104 -12.65 -5.73 -5.77
N MET A 105 -12.93 -4.87 -4.79
CA MET A 105 -12.58 -5.09 -3.38
C MET A 105 -13.25 -6.33 -2.79
N ASN A 106 -14.55 -6.50 -3.03
CA ASN A 106 -15.31 -7.64 -2.53
C ASN A 106 -14.78 -8.96 -3.08
N LYS A 107 -14.50 -9.04 -4.39
CA LYS A 107 -13.90 -10.23 -5.01
C LYS A 107 -12.54 -10.59 -4.41
N ALA A 108 -11.71 -9.59 -4.12
CA ALA A 108 -10.42 -9.82 -3.49
C ALA A 108 -10.56 -10.30 -2.04
N MET A 109 -11.51 -9.73 -1.28
CA MET A 109 -11.82 -10.20 0.08
C MET A 109 -12.31 -11.65 0.08
N GLU A 110 -13.22 -12.00 -0.84
CA GLU A 110 -13.70 -13.38 -1.02
C GLU A 110 -12.55 -14.34 -1.37
N ALA A 111 -11.67 -13.94 -2.30
CA ALA A 111 -10.53 -14.76 -2.71
C ALA A 111 -9.51 -15.00 -1.58
N ASN A 112 -9.45 -14.10 -0.60
CA ASN A 112 -8.54 -14.19 0.54
C ASN A 112 -9.18 -14.72 1.83
N GLN A 113 -10.50 -14.91 1.85
CA GLN A 113 -11.22 -15.36 3.03
C GLN A 113 -10.66 -16.69 3.57
N ASP A 114 -10.48 -17.68 2.69
CA ASP A 114 -9.96 -18.99 3.09
C ASP A 114 -8.52 -18.90 3.61
N LYS A 115 -7.68 -18.09 2.98
CA LYS A 115 -6.29 -17.87 3.42
C LYS A 115 -6.25 -17.22 4.81
N MET A 116 -7.09 -16.21 5.04
CA MET A 116 -7.20 -15.55 6.34
C MET A 116 -7.68 -16.52 7.42
N MET A 117 -8.71 -17.33 7.14
CA MET A 117 -9.19 -18.34 8.07
C MET A 117 -8.10 -19.37 8.40
N ALA A 118 -7.37 -19.86 7.40
CA ALA A 118 -6.26 -20.79 7.59
C ALA A 118 -5.12 -20.16 8.42
N ALA A 119 -4.79 -18.89 8.17
CA ALA A 119 -3.77 -18.15 8.92
C ALA A 119 -4.15 -18.02 10.41
N MET A 120 -5.40 -17.63 10.68
CA MET A 120 -5.94 -17.54 12.05
C MET A 120 -5.96 -18.90 12.75
N GLN A 121 -6.32 -19.97 12.03
CA GLN A 121 -6.27 -21.32 12.59
C GLN A 121 -4.83 -21.77 12.89
N ALA A 122 -3.86 -21.42 12.05
CA ALA A 122 -2.46 -21.76 12.25
C ALA A 122 -1.88 -21.12 13.52
N ILE A 123 -2.19 -19.85 13.78
CA ILE A 123 -1.72 -19.15 14.98
C ILE A 123 -2.56 -19.47 16.22
N SER A 124 -3.75 -20.06 16.07
CA SER A 124 -4.69 -20.32 17.18
C SER A 124 -4.12 -21.13 18.35
N SER A 125 -3.14 -22.00 18.07
CA SER A 125 -2.47 -22.84 19.07
C SER A 125 -1.31 -22.12 19.78
N ASN A 126 -0.98 -20.89 19.38
CA ASN A 126 0.09 -20.07 19.94
C ASN A 126 -0.48 -18.80 20.57
N GLN A 127 -0.66 -18.81 21.90
CA GLN A 127 -1.26 -17.69 22.63
C GLN A 127 -0.42 -16.40 22.54
N ASP A 128 0.91 -16.51 22.60
CA ASP A 128 1.81 -15.36 22.49
C ASP A 128 1.76 -14.75 21.08
N GLY A 129 1.82 -15.60 20.05
CA GLY A 129 1.69 -15.16 18.66
C GLY A 129 0.33 -14.50 18.41
N MET A 130 -0.75 -15.09 18.89
CA MET A 130 -2.10 -14.53 18.77
C MET A 130 -2.21 -13.16 19.44
N ALA A 131 -1.63 -12.98 20.64
CA ALA A 131 -1.65 -11.70 21.34
C ALA A 131 -0.90 -10.61 20.56
N ILE A 132 0.27 -10.94 20.02
CA ILE A 132 1.10 -10.01 19.23
C ILE A 132 0.37 -9.60 17.95
N ILE A 133 -0.14 -10.56 17.18
CA ILE A 133 -0.89 -10.27 15.95
C ILE A 133 -2.19 -9.51 16.27
N GLY A 134 -2.89 -9.87 17.35
CA GLY A 134 -4.09 -9.14 17.78
C GLY A 134 -3.82 -7.66 18.05
N GLN A 135 -2.71 -7.35 18.73
CA GLN A 135 -2.30 -5.96 18.96
C GLN A 135 -1.91 -5.25 17.67
N ALA A 136 -1.16 -5.91 16.78
CA ALA A 136 -0.79 -5.34 15.48
C ALA A 136 -2.02 -5.03 14.63
N MET A 137 -3.00 -5.95 14.59
CA MET A 137 -4.27 -5.74 13.88
C MET A 137 -5.12 -4.63 14.50
N GLN A 138 -5.07 -4.45 15.83
CA GLN A 138 -5.73 -3.32 16.48
C GLN A 138 -5.09 -1.99 16.06
N ALA A 139 -3.76 -1.89 16.09
CA ALA A 139 -3.04 -0.70 15.65
C ALA A 139 -3.28 -0.39 14.16
N PHE A 140 -3.24 -1.41 13.31
CA PHE A 140 -3.64 -1.32 11.91
C PHE A 140 -5.06 -0.78 11.76
N GLY A 141 -6.02 -1.32 12.52
CA GLY A 141 -7.41 -0.85 12.52
C GLY A 141 -7.56 0.61 12.95
N ASP A 142 -6.73 1.08 13.89
CA ASP A 142 -6.72 2.48 14.29
C ASP A 142 -6.19 3.39 13.16
N LYS A 143 -5.12 3.00 12.45
CA LYS A 143 -4.67 3.71 11.23
C LYS A 143 -5.74 3.75 10.13
N MET A 144 -6.52 2.68 9.98
CA MET A 144 -7.63 2.65 9.02
C MET A 144 -8.75 3.63 9.35
N LYS A 145 -9.08 3.80 10.64
CA LYS A 145 -10.11 4.76 11.07
C LYS A 145 -9.77 6.18 10.64
N ASP A 146 -8.49 6.55 10.73
CA ASP A 146 -8.02 7.88 10.28
C ASP A 146 -8.23 8.10 8.77
N SER A 147 -8.28 7.00 8.00
CA SER A 147 -8.48 7.01 6.55
C SER A 147 -9.93 6.69 6.13
N GLU A 148 -10.82 6.34 7.06
CA GLU A 148 -12.16 5.81 6.78
C GLU A 148 -13.02 6.78 5.96
N ALA A 149 -12.96 8.07 6.28
CA ALA A 149 -13.71 9.10 5.56
C ALA A 149 -13.31 9.18 4.09
N ILE A 150 -12.03 8.95 3.78
CA ILE A 150 -11.54 8.93 2.41
C ILE A 150 -12.06 7.68 1.70
N PHE A 151 -11.86 6.48 2.28
CA PHE A 151 -12.35 5.25 1.64
C PHE A 151 -13.87 5.29 1.37
N LYS A 152 -14.67 5.85 2.29
CA LYS A 152 -16.11 6.03 2.10
C LYS A 152 -16.48 6.95 0.92
N LYS A 153 -15.64 7.92 0.57
CA LYS A 153 -15.85 8.78 -0.61
C LYS A 153 -15.75 7.99 -1.91
N PHE A 154 -14.95 6.93 -1.92
CA PHE A 154 -14.65 6.11 -3.10
C PHE A 154 -15.43 4.79 -3.15
N GLY A 155 -16.07 4.37 -2.05
CA GLY A 155 -17.02 3.26 -2.03
C GLY A 155 -18.44 3.69 -2.40
N ALA A 156 -19.23 2.76 -2.95
CA ALA A 156 -20.62 3.01 -3.29
C ALA A 156 -21.49 3.16 -2.03
N LYS A 157 -22.60 3.91 -2.17
CA LYS A 157 -23.58 4.14 -1.08
C LYS A 157 -24.63 3.05 -0.99
#